data_AF-A0A4S8KEB2-F1
#
_entry.id   AF-A0A4S8KEB2-F1
#
_cell.length_a   1.000
_cell.length_b   1.000
_cell.length_c   1.000
_cell.angle_alpha   90.00
_cell.angle_beta   90.00
_cell.angle_gamma   90.00
#
_symmetry.space_group_name_H-M   'P 1'
#
loop_
_entity.id
_entity.type
_entity.pdbx_description
1 polymer ?
#
loop_
_entity_poly.entity_id
_entity_poly.type
_entity_poly.pdbx_seq_one_letter_code
_entity_poly.pdbx_strand_id
1 'polypeptide(L)'
;MGFVEDFQASLESVPAMLQRNYSLMRDLDKSLLGVRQQNEQRCEQEIEDIKRGIESGSITPDASLIRFSDEALDEQKHCIRIADEKVTLAVQAYDMVDAHIQQLDQYMRKLEELRQERELAAGADNAAGVSNTDANTRSGRATESGRGGRKNSVCMRLGVKSKSSST
;
A
#
# COMPACT_ATOMS: atom_id res chain seq x y z
N MET A 1 31.98 3.92 0.44
CA MET A 1 30.86 4.18 -0.48
C MET A 1 29.91 5.12 0.23
N GLY A 2 29.45 6.14 -0.49
CA GLY A 2 28.64 7.21 0.09
C GLY A 2 27.22 6.73 0.36
N PHE A 3 26.60 7.27 1.40
CA PHE A 3 25.20 7.02 1.78
C PHE A 3 24.20 7.16 0.60
N VAL A 4 24.50 8.00 -0.38
CA VAL A 4 23.69 8.19 -1.61
C VAL A 4 23.83 7.04 -2.60
N GLU A 5 25.02 6.42 -2.69
CA GLU A 5 25.28 5.28 -3.59
C GLU A 5 24.52 4.05 -3.11
N ASP A 6 24.48 3.81 -1.80
CA ASP A 6 23.71 2.73 -1.18
C ASP A 6 22.20 2.89 -1.43
N PHE A 7 21.70 4.13 -1.39
CA PHE A 7 20.30 4.42 -1.73
C PHE A 7 19.99 4.16 -3.19
N GLN A 8 20.84 4.65 -4.09
CA GLN A 8 20.67 4.47 -5.52
C GLN A 8 20.66 2.99 -5.90
N ALA A 9 21.57 2.20 -5.30
CA ALA A 9 21.60 0.75 -5.48
C ALA A 9 20.30 0.08 -4.97
N SER A 10 19.74 0.56 -3.85
CA SER A 10 18.47 0.03 -3.33
C SER A 10 17.29 0.32 -4.27
N LEU A 11 17.24 1.50 -4.88
CA LEU A 11 16.16 1.91 -5.79
C LEU A 11 16.20 1.20 -7.14
N GLU A 12 17.39 0.86 -7.65
CA GLU A 12 17.56 0.24 -8.96
C GLU A 12 16.83 -1.11 -9.09
N SER A 13 16.70 -1.82 -7.96
CA SER A 13 16.02 -3.12 -7.90
C SER A 13 14.49 -3.04 -7.82
N VAL A 14 13.93 -1.91 -7.38
CA VAL A 14 12.49 -1.76 -7.07
C VAL A 14 11.59 -1.95 -8.29
N PRO A 15 11.87 -1.35 -9.47
CA PRO A 15 11.03 -1.54 -10.64
C PRO A 15 10.97 -3.01 -11.07
N ALA A 16 12.10 -3.72 -11.02
CA ALA A 16 12.18 -5.13 -11.38
C ALA A 16 11.39 -6.02 -10.40
N MET A 17 11.50 -5.76 -9.09
CA MET A 17 10.74 -6.50 -8.09
C MET A 17 9.23 -6.25 -8.18
N LEU A 18 8.81 -5.00 -8.38
CA LEU A 18 7.40 -4.66 -8.61
C LEU A 18 6.87 -5.33 -9.88
N GLN A 19 7.61 -5.25 -10.98
CA GLN A 19 7.22 -5.88 -12.24
C GLN A 19 7.00 -7.39 -12.04
N ARG A 20 7.87 -8.06 -11.29
CA ARG A 20 7.72 -9.48 -10.95
C ARG A 20 6.46 -9.74 -10.14
N ASN A 21 6.21 -8.98 -9.07
CA ASN A 21 5.02 -9.15 -8.23
C ASN A 21 3.72 -8.92 -9.02
N TYR A 22 3.65 -7.87 -9.84
CA TYR A 22 2.48 -7.59 -10.67
C TYR A 22 2.28 -8.61 -11.79
N SER A 23 3.36 -9.16 -12.34
CA SER A 23 3.26 -10.23 -13.34
C SER A 23 2.69 -11.50 -12.72
N LEU A 24 3.21 -11.90 -11.57
CA LEU A 24 2.72 -13.07 -10.83
C LEU A 24 1.25 -12.89 -10.42
N MET A 25 0.88 -11.71 -9.91
CA MET A 25 -0.51 -11.40 -9.54
C MET A 25 -1.45 -11.46 -10.76
N ARG A 26 -1.01 -11.01 -11.94
CA ARG A 26 -1.79 -11.14 -13.19
C ARG A 26 -1.96 -12.59 -13.62
N ASP A 27 -0.96 -13.44 -13.41
CA ASP A 27 -1.06 -14.86 -13.75
C ASP A 27 -1.97 -15.61 -12.78
N LEU A 28 -1.92 -15.28 -11.48
CA LEU A 28 -2.90 -15.75 -10.50
C LEU A 28 -4.32 -15.26 -10.82
N ASP A 29 -4.48 -14.03 -11.31
CA ASP A 29 -5.78 -13.52 -11.77
C ASP A 29 -6.37 -14.35 -12.91
N LYS A 30 -5.55 -14.67 -13.92
CA LYS A 30 -5.98 -15.54 -15.03
C LYS A 30 -6.32 -16.94 -14.53
N SER A 31 -5.49 -17.50 -13.65
CA SER A 31 -5.72 -18.83 -13.06
C SER A 31 -7.02 -18.85 -12.26
N LEU A 32 -7.25 -17.85 -11.41
CA LEU A 32 -8.45 -17.72 -10.60
C LEU A 32 -9.70 -17.60 -11.48
N LEU A 33 -9.64 -16.82 -12.56
CA LEU A 33 -10.74 -16.69 -13.50
C LEU A 33 -11.08 -18.04 -14.15
N GLY A 34 -10.06 -18.81 -14.56
CA GLY A 34 -10.25 -20.13 -15.14
C GLY A 34 -10.89 -21.13 -14.17
N VAL A 35 -10.34 -21.26 -12.96
CA VAL A 35 -10.88 -22.19 -11.95
C VAL A 35 -12.29 -21.78 -11.52
N ARG A 36 -12.55 -20.47 -11.39
CA ARG A 36 -13.89 -19.98 -11.06
C ARG A 36 -14.91 -20.33 -12.14
N GLN A 37 -14.60 -20.09 -13.42
CA GLN A 37 -15.50 -20.43 -14.52
C GLN A 37 -15.79 -21.93 -14.59
N GLN A 38 -14.77 -22.77 -14.37
CA GLN A 38 -14.95 -24.21 -14.30
C GLN A 38 -15.88 -24.61 -13.15
N ASN A 39 -15.71 -24.00 -11.98
CA ASN A 39 -16.54 -24.28 -10.81
C ASN A 39 -17.98 -23.82 -10.99
N GLU A 40 -18.20 -22.64 -11.59
CA GLU A 40 -19.52 -22.14 -11.95
C GLU A 40 -20.25 -23.09 -12.91
N GLN A 41 -19.57 -23.53 -13.97
CA GLN A 41 -20.14 -24.50 -14.92
C GLN A 41 -20.51 -25.83 -14.26
N ARG A 42 -19.67 -26.33 -13.35
CA ARG A 42 -19.95 -27.56 -12.60
C ARG A 42 -21.18 -27.38 -11.70
N CYS A 43 -21.24 -26.26 -10.96
CA CYS A 43 -22.39 -25.96 -10.12
C CYS A 43 -23.69 -25.86 -10.93
N GLU A 44 -23.64 -25.22 -12.11
CA GLU A 44 -24.79 -25.15 -13.02
C GLU A 44 -25.25 -26.54 -13.48
N GLN A 45 -24.32 -27.41 -13.88
CA GLN A 45 -24.62 -28.79 -14.27
C GLN A 45 -25.26 -29.58 -13.12
N GLU A 46 -24.70 -29.50 -11.91
CA GLU A 46 -25.25 -30.17 -10.74
C GLU A 46 -26.66 -29.66 -10.41
N ILE A 47 -26.90 -28.36 -10.49
CA ILE A 47 -28.24 -27.78 -10.30
C ILE A 47 -29.23 -28.32 -11.34
N GLU A 48 -28.82 -28.40 -12.60
CA GLU A 48 -29.67 -28.96 -13.65
C GLU A 48 -29.95 -30.45 -13.45
N ASP A 49 -28.96 -31.24 -13.06
CA ASP A 49 -29.11 -32.66 -12.77
C ASP A 49 -30.06 -32.90 -11.59
N ILE A 50 -29.92 -32.10 -10.53
CA ILE A 50 -30.84 -32.13 -9.38
C ILE A 50 -32.27 -31.80 -9.84
N LYS A 51 -32.46 -30.74 -10.64
CA LYS A 51 -33.79 -30.36 -11.16
C LYS A 51 -34.40 -31.50 -11.99
N ARG A 52 -33.66 -32.06 -12.93
CA ARG A 52 -34.10 -33.21 -13.74
C ARG A 52 -34.42 -34.43 -12.89
N GLY A 53 -33.63 -34.70 -11.86
CA GLY A 53 -33.85 -35.79 -10.91
C GLY A 53 -35.12 -35.61 -10.06
N ILE A 54 -35.46 -34.37 -9.68
CA ILE A 54 -36.71 -34.05 -8.99
C ILE A 54 -37.90 -34.21 -9.94
N GLU A 55 -37.82 -33.67 -11.16
CA GLU A 55 -38.89 -33.76 -12.17
C GLU A 55 -39.21 -35.22 -12.56
N SER A 56 -38.20 -36.08 -12.62
CA SER A 56 -38.34 -37.52 -12.89
C SER A 56 -38.74 -38.34 -11.66
N GLY A 57 -38.83 -37.74 -10.48
CA GLY A 57 -39.14 -38.43 -9.22
C GLY A 57 -38.00 -39.31 -8.68
N SER A 58 -36.81 -39.23 -9.27
CA SER A 58 -35.61 -39.96 -8.83
C SER A 58 -34.95 -39.35 -7.59
N ILE A 59 -35.20 -38.06 -7.32
CA ILE A 59 -34.66 -37.33 -6.18
C ILE A 59 -35.82 -36.77 -5.37
N THR A 60 -35.86 -37.08 -4.08
CA THR A 60 -36.79 -36.44 -3.16
C THR A 60 -36.38 -34.98 -2.96
N PRO A 61 -37.29 -34.00 -3.10
CA PRO A 61 -37.01 -32.58 -2.90
C PRO A 61 -36.89 -32.24 -1.41
N ASP A 62 -35.98 -32.91 -0.71
CA ASP A 62 -35.56 -32.58 0.64
C ASP A 62 -34.32 -31.71 0.56
N ALA A 63 -34.45 -30.46 1.00
CA ALA A 63 -33.38 -29.47 0.99
C ALA A 63 -32.15 -29.92 1.80
N SER A 64 -32.30 -30.85 2.75
CA SER A 64 -31.17 -31.37 3.54
C SER A 64 -30.28 -32.36 2.77
N LEU A 65 -30.83 -33.00 1.73
CA LEU A 65 -30.14 -33.98 0.89
C LEU A 65 -29.56 -33.36 -0.38
N ILE A 66 -30.05 -32.17 -0.77
CA ILE A 66 -29.56 -31.42 -1.93
C ILE A 66 -28.29 -30.66 -1.54
N ARG A 67 -27.14 -31.18 -1.95
CA ARG A 67 -25.83 -30.56 -1.72
C ARG A 67 -24.96 -30.70 -2.96
N PHE A 68 -24.07 -29.72 -3.16
CA PHE A 68 -23.04 -29.81 -4.18
C PHE A 68 -22.07 -30.95 -3.89
N SER A 69 -21.46 -31.48 -4.95
CA SER A 69 -20.42 -32.49 -4.87
C SER A 69 -19.20 -32.01 -4.07
N ASP A 70 -18.47 -32.97 -3.51
CA ASP A 70 -17.19 -32.68 -2.86
C ASP A 70 -16.18 -32.08 -3.86
N GLU A 71 -16.23 -32.48 -5.13
CA GLU A 71 -15.42 -31.89 -6.19
C GLU A 71 -15.72 -30.39 -6.41
N ALA A 72 -17.00 -29.99 -6.45
CA ALA A 72 -17.38 -28.58 -6.57
C ALA A 72 -16.92 -27.77 -5.35
N LEU A 73 -17.02 -28.35 -4.15
CA LEU A 73 -16.52 -27.72 -2.93
C LEU A 73 -14.99 -27.59 -2.91
N ASP A 74 -14.27 -28.57 -3.44
CA ASP A 74 -12.80 -28.56 -3.48
C ASP A 74 -12.24 -27.58 -4.51
N GLU A 75 -12.89 -27.46 -5.68
CA GLU A 75 -12.60 -26.41 -6.67
C GLU A 75 -12.88 -25.00 -6.09
N GLN A 76 -13.96 -24.83 -5.32
CA GLN A 76 -14.25 -23.57 -4.63
C GLN A 76 -13.18 -23.25 -3.57
N LYS A 77 -12.74 -24.23 -2.78
CA LYS A 77 -11.61 -24.06 -1.85
C LYS A 77 -10.32 -23.71 -2.59
N HIS A 78 -10.12 -24.25 -3.79
CA HIS A 78 -8.96 -23.89 -4.61
C HIS A 78 -8.99 -22.42 -5.05
N CYS A 79 -10.16 -21.92 -5.48
CA CYS A 79 -10.33 -20.49 -5.77
C CYS A 79 -9.98 -19.61 -4.57
N ILE A 80 -10.39 -20.00 -3.36
CA ILE A 80 -10.07 -19.26 -2.13
C ILE A 80 -8.55 -19.22 -1.91
N ARG A 81 -7.86 -20.35 -2.04
CA ARG A 81 -6.39 -20.40 -1.89
C ARG A 81 -5.67 -19.45 -2.86
N ILE A 82 -6.10 -19.41 -4.13
CA ILE A 82 -5.52 -18.49 -5.12
C ILE A 82 -5.81 -17.03 -4.73
N ALA A 83 -7.02 -16.73 -4.26
CA ALA A 83 -7.37 -15.39 -3.81
C ALA A 83 -6.53 -14.93 -2.60
N ASP A 84 -6.28 -15.82 -1.64
CA ASP A 84 -5.43 -15.53 -0.48
C ASP A 84 -3.97 -15.28 -0.89
N GLU A 85 -3.45 -16.04 -1.85
CA GLU A 85 -2.11 -15.83 -2.41
C GLU A 85 -2.00 -14.47 -3.10
N LYS A 86 -3.03 -14.06 -3.84
CA LYS A 86 -3.10 -12.72 -4.45
C LYS A 86 -3.08 -11.61 -3.40
N VAL A 87 -3.83 -11.76 -2.31
CA VAL A 87 -3.82 -10.78 -1.21
C VAL A 87 -2.41 -10.70 -0.61
N THR A 88 -1.76 -11.85 -0.41
CA THR A 88 -0.39 -11.92 0.12
C THR A 88 0.61 -11.19 -0.78
N LEU A 89 0.54 -11.39 -2.11
CA LEU A 89 1.40 -10.68 -3.06
C LEU A 89 1.14 -9.17 -3.07
N ALA A 90 -0.13 -8.76 -2.96
CA ALA A 90 -0.47 -7.34 -2.89
C ALA A 90 0.10 -6.69 -1.62
N VAL A 91 0.02 -7.36 -0.48
CA VAL A 91 0.63 -6.91 0.79
C VAL A 91 2.14 -6.82 0.63
N GLN A 92 2.80 -7.85 0.08
CA GLN A 92 4.25 -7.82 -0.15
C GLN A 92 4.69 -6.66 -1.05
N ALA A 93 3.94 -6.39 -2.13
CA ALA A 93 4.24 -5.25 -3.00
C ALA A 93 4.04 -3.91 -2.29
N TYR A 94 3.01 -3.80 -1.44
CA TYR A 94 2.76 -2.62 -0.64
C TYR A 94 3.88 -2.37 0.38
N ASP A 95 4.22 -3.39 1.18
CA ASP A 95 5.25 -3.30 2.22
C ASP A 95 6.63 -2.94 1.63
N MET A 96 6.96 -3.50 0.47
CA MET A 96 8.19 -3.17 -0.24
C MET A 96 8.23 -1.69 -0.65
N VAL A 97 7.15 -1.17 -1.24
CA VAL A 97 7.07 0.25 -1.63
C VAL A 97 7.11 1.15 -0.40
N ASP A 98 6.39 0.79 0.66
CA ASP A 98 6.38 1.53 1.92
C ASP A 98 7.78 1.61 2.54
N ALA A 99 8.52 0.49 2.56
CA ALA A 99 9.91 0.47 3.02
C ALA A 99 10.81 1.44 2.24
N HIS A 100 10.65 1.52 0.92
CA HIS A 100 11.41 2.47 0.10
C HIS A 100 10.98 3.93 0.30
N ILE A 101 9.70 4.19 0.58
CA ILE A 101 9.23 5.54 0.96
C ILE A 101 9.84 5.95 2.30
N GLN A 102 9.78 5.07 3.31
CA GLN A 102 10.38 5.32 4.62
C GLN A 102 11.89 5.56 4.54
N GLN A 103 12.57 4.79 3.68
CA GLN A 103 13.98 5.01 3.38
C GLN A 103 14.20 6.43 2.83
N LEU A 104 13.46 6.84 1.80
CA LEU A 104 13.55 8.19 1.21
C LEU A 104 13.34 9.30 2.27
N ASP A 105 12.35 9.14 3.16
CA ASP A 105 12.10 10.10 4.25
C ASP A 105 13.26 10.20 5.24
N GLN A 106 13.98 9.10 5.48
CA GLN A 106 15.19 9.10 6.31
C GLN A 106 16.37 9.77 5.58
N TYR A 107 16.48 9.58 4.26
CA TYR A 107 17.49 10.26 3.44
C TYR A 107 17.30 11.78 3.47
N MET A 108 16.06 12.24 3.29
CA MET A 108 15.72 13.68 3.35
C MET A 108 16.09 14.28 4.70
N ARG A 109 15.71 13.62 5.81
CA ARG A 109 16.05 14.07 7.17
C ARG A 109 17.55 14.18 7.41
N LYS A 110 18.32 13.15 7.04
CA LYS A 110 19.78 13.16 7.20
C LYS A 110 20.46 14.24 6.36
N LEU A 111 19.96 14.51 5.15
CA LEU A 111 20.49 15.58 4.32
C LEU A 111 20.22 16.97 4.95
N GLU A 112 19.04 17.16 5.54
CA GLU A 112 18.70 18.39 6.27
C GLU A 112 19.58 18.57 7.52
N GLU A 113 19.80 17.51 8.29
CA GLU A 113 20.69 17.50 9.47
C GLU A 113 22.12 17.87 9.10
N LEU A 114 22.70 17.24 8.08
CA LEU A 114 24.05 17.57 7.59
C LEU A 114 24.15 19.02 7.08
N ARG A 115 23.07 19.57 6.51
CA ARG A 115 23.00 20.97 6.09
C ARG A 115 22.99 21.91 7.30
N GLN A 116 22.20 21.59 8.32
CA GLN A 116 22.17 22.35 9.58
C GLN A 116 23.50 22.29 10.32
N GLU A 117 24.14 21.12 10.40
CA GLU A 117 25.48 20.98 11.00
C GLU A 117 26.52 21.84 10.29
N ARG A 118 26.48 21.89 8.95
CA ARG A 118 27.36 22.79 8.17
C ARG A 118 27.06 24.26 8.41
N GLU A 119 25.80 24.66 8.53
CA GLU A 119 25.41 26.03 8.87
C GLU A 119 25.86 26.41 10.29
N LEU A 120 25.76 25.49 11.25
CA LEU A 120 26.23 25.68 12.63
C LEU A 120 27.77 25.77 12.69
N ALA A 121 28.48 24.91 11.96
CA ALA A 121 29.94 24.95 11.87
C ALA A 121 30.43 26.26 11.20
N ALA A 122 29.79 26.69 10.11
CA ALA A 122 30.10 27.96 9.45
C ALA A 122 29.73 29.18 10.32
N GLY A 123 28.69 29.08 11.15
CA GLY A 123 28.34 30.11 12.14
C GLY A 123 29.35 30.23 13.28
N ALA A 124 29.95 29.12 13.71
CA ALA A 124 30.98 29.10 14.74
C ALA A 124 32.31 29.73 14.28
N ASP A 125 32.73 29.48 13.03
CA ASP A 125 33.92 30.12 12.43
C ASP A 125 33.72 31.64 12.24
N ASN A 126 32.50 32.08 11.96
CA ASN A 126 32.17 33.51 11.86
C ASN A 126 32.07 34.22 13.23
N ALA A 127 31.86 33.48 14.33
CA ALA A 127 31.84 34.04 15.68
C ALA A 127 33.25 34.18 16.30
N ALA A 128 34.24 33.43 15.81
CA ALA A 128 35.64 33.55 16.24
C ALA A 128 36.40 34.72 15.57
N GLY A 129 35.83 35.32 14.51
CA GLY A 129 36.44 36.42 13.76
C GLY A 129 36.05 37.85 14.19
N VAL A 130 35.18 38.02 15.20
CA VAL A 130 34.69 39.35 15.62
C VAL A 130 34.87 39.54 17.13
N SER A 131 36.11 39.45 17.60
CA SER A 131 36.52 39.91 18.93
C SER A 131 37.70 40.88 18.82
N ASN A 132 37.52 41.98 18.09
CA ASN A 132 38.21 43.25 18.32
C ASN A 132 37.76 44.32 17.33
N THR A 133 36.88 45.22 17.75
CA THR A 133 37.09 46.68 17.71
C THR A 133 35.97 47.36 18.50
N ASP A 134 36.38 48.07 19.54
CA ASP A 134 35.59 48.92 20.39
C ASP A 134 34.88 50.07 19.65
N ALA A 135 33.78 50.50 20.27
CA ALA A 135 33.22 51.85 20.32
C ALA A 135 32.36 52.39 19.15
N ASN A 136 31.11 52.68 19.54
CA ASN A 136 30.45 53.98 19.39
C ASN A 136 29.26 54.09 18.40
N THR A 137 28.19 54.69 18.93
CA THR A 137 26.99 55.29 18.28
C THR A 137 25.75 54.43 17.97
N ARG A 138 24.78 54.53 18.89
CA ARG A 138 23.45 55.15 18.72
C ARG A 138 22.42 54.57 17.72
N SER A 139 21.25 54.22 18.29
CA SER A 139 19.88 54.45 17.78
C SER A 139 19.25 53.42 16.83
N GLY A 140 18.41 52.55 17.43
CA GLY A 140 17.00 52.28 17.12
C GLY A 140 16.48 52.26 15.68
N ARG A 141 15.69 51.23 15.34
CA ARG A 141 14.22 51.28 15.19
C ARG A 141 13.67 49.94 14.69
N ALA A 142 12.45 49.65 15.16
CA ALA A 142 11.66 48.46 15.00
C ALA A 142 11.26 48.09 13.55
N THR A 143 11.27 46.78 13.31
CA THR A 143 10.29 45.94 12.60
C THR A 143 9.28 46.59 11.63
N GLU A 144 9.32 46.18 10.36
CA GLU A 144 8.13 45.64 9.66
C GLU A 144 8.54 44.97 8.33
N SER A 145 8.35 43.65 8.24
CA SER A 145 8.26 42.89 6.99
C SER A 145 7.06 41.98 7.21
N GLY A 146 6.04 41.91 6.37
CA GLY A 146 6.04 42.08 4.93
C GLY A 146 5.38 40.86 4.33
N ARG A 147 4.04 40.88 4.29
CA ARG A 147 3.16 40.27 3.28
C ARG A 147 3.31 38.78 2.89
N GLY A 148 2.18 38.09 3.00
CA GLY A 148 1.79 36.96 2.14
C GLY A 148 1.70 35.65 2.92
N GLY A 149 0.66 34.83 2.82
CA GLY A 149 -0.47 34.84 1.92
C GLY A 149 -1.02 33.42 1.83
N ARG A 150 -2.34 33.31 2.06
CA ARG A 150 -3.27 32.27 1.54
C ARG A 150 -3.32 30.87 2.18
N LYS A 151 -4.58 30.55 2.49
CA LYS A 151 -5.22 29.33 2.97
C LYS A 151 -5.08 28.14 2.00
N ASN A 152 -5.07 26.93 2.54
CA ASN A 152 -5.79 25.73 2.08
C ASN A 152 -6.04 24.87 3.34
N SER A 153 -7.22 24.82 3.96
CA SER A 153 -8.42 24.04 3.62
C SER A 153 -8.18 22.58 3.25
N VAL A 154 -8.85 21.72 4.04
CA VAL A 154 -9.28 20.34 3.79
C VAL A 154 -8.39 19.23 4.40
N CYS A 155 -8.68 18.96 5.68
CA CYS A 155 -8.53 17.66 6.33
C CYS A 155 -9.68 16.76 5.85
N MET A 156 -9.40 15.75 5.02
CA MET A 156 -10.35 14.65 4.79
C MET A 156 -10.05 13.51 5.76
N ARG A 157 -10.88 13.44 6.80
CA ARG A 157 -10.94 12.34 7.76
C ARG A 157 -11.99 11.36 7.22
N LEU A 158 -11.56 10.27 6.56
CA LEU A 158 -12.45 9.18 6.17
C LEU A 158 -12.68 8.28 7.39
N GLY A 159 -13.73 8.62 8.15
CA GLY A 159 -14.29 7.73 9.17
C GLY A 159 -15.25 6.74 8.51
N VAL A 160 -14.83 5.48 8.43
CA VAL A 160 -15.68 4.34 8.08
C VAL A 160 -16.65 4.12 9.24
N LYS A 161 -17.94 4.44 9.05
CA LYS A 161 -19.01 4.02 9.97
C LYS A 161 -19.63 2.74 9.44
N SER A 162 -19.32 1.65 10.13
CA SER A 162 -19.92 0.33 9.99
C SER A 162 -21.41 0.39 10.31
N LYS A 163 -22.22 -0.25 9.45
CA LYS A 163 -23.66 -0.46 9.63
C LYS A 163 -23.90 -1.40 10.82
N SER A 164 -24.82 -1.02 11.70
CA SER A 164 -25.53 -1.96 12.58
C SER A 164 -27.00 -1.95 12.19
N SER A 165 -27.37 -2.90 11.34
CA SER A 165 -28.75 -3.32 11.12
C SER A 165 -29.06 -4.40 12.16
N SER A 166 -29.91 -4.07 13.14
CA SER A 166 -30.52 -5.05 14.04
C SER A 166 -32.01 -5.09 13.73
N THR A 167 -32.45 -6.23 13.21
CA THR A 167 -33.74 -6.85 13.54
C THR A 167 -33.80 -7.20 15.02
#